data_AF-A0A8J8GH84-F1
#
_entry.id   AF-A0A8J8GH84-F1
#
_cell.length_a   1.000
_cell.length_b   1.000
_cell.length_c   1.000
_cell.angle_alpha   90.00
_cell.angle_beta   90.00
_cell.angle_gamma   90.00
#
_symmetry.space_group_name_H-M   'P 1'
#
loop_
_entity.id
_entity.type
_entity.pdbx_description
1 polymer ?
#
loop_
_entity_poly.entity_id
_entity_poly.type
_entity_poly.pdbx_seq_one_letter_code
_entity_poly.pdbx_strand_id
1 'polypeptide(L)'
;MHGRTLLAIAITMSLLVGATGAAAAQPANGPPDELPDPVPEFVLDALGEISDFVGGLLESLGEVVRGLTPGGADAELNGAGK
;
A
#
# COMPACT_ATOMS: atom_id res chain seq x y z
N MET A 1 -22.63 -0.76 16.90
CA MET A 1 -22.35 0.33 15.94
C MET A 1 -21.06 0.12 15.15
N HIS A 2 -20.11 -0.70 15.61
CA HIS A 2 -18.83 -1.01 14.94
C HIS A 2 -18.91 -1.69 13.56
N GLY A 3 -19.93 -2.52 13.31
CA GLY A 3 -20.07 -3.23 12.02
C GLY A 3 -20.37 -2.31 10.83
N ARG A 4 -21.05 -1.19 11.06
CA ARG A 4 -21.36 -0.19 10.02
C ARG A 4 -20.14 0.65 9.66
N THR A 5 -19.30 0.97 10.64
CA THR A 5 -18.03 1.68 10.42
C THR A 5 -17.01 0.81 9.70
N LEU A 6 -16.90 -0.48 10.04
CA LEU A 6 -16.03 -1.43 9.30
C LEU A 6 -16.44 -1.60 7.84
N LEU A 7 -17.75 -1.71 7.56
CA LEU A 7 -18.27 -1.84 6.21
C LEU A 7 -17.94 -0.60 5.36
N ALA A 8 -18.09 0.60 5.93
CA ALA A 8 -17.78 1.85 5.23
C ALA A 8 -16.30 1.93 4.84
N ILE A 9 -15.39 1.57 5.75
CA ILE A 9 -13.94 1.55 5.48
C ILE A 9 -13.59 0.56 4.38
N ALA A 10 -14.16 -0.65 4.40
CA ALA A 10 -13.91 -1.69 3.40
C ALA A 10 -14.37 -1.28 1.99
N ILE A 11 -15.52 -0.63 1.89
CA ILE A 11 -16.07 -0.13 0.61
C ILE A 11 -15.16 0.97 0.05
N THR A 12 -14.74 1.94 0.88
CA THR A 12 -13.87 3.03 0.44
C THR A 12 -12.49 2.53 0.00
N MET A 13 -11.89 1.55 0.69
CA MET A 13 -10.63 0.93 0.24
C MET A 13 -10.76 0.19 -1.09
N SER A 14 -11.89 -0.50 -1.31
CA SER A 14 -12.11 -1.26 -2.55
C SER A 14 -12.24 -0.33 -3.76
N LEU A 15 -12.82 0.86 -3.57
CA LEU A 15 -12.94 1.90 -4.60
C LEU A 15 -11.58 2.54 -4.93
N LEU A 16 -10.69 2.68 -3.95
CA LEU A 16 -9.37 3.30 -4.13
C LEU A 16 -8.41 2.42 -4.95
N VAL A 17 -8.51 1.09 -4.83
CA VAL A 17 -7.66 0.11 -5.54
C VAL A 17 -8.07 -0.07 -7.02
N GLY A 18 -9.31 0.28 -7.40
CA GLY A 18 -9.86 0.01 -8.73
C GLY A 18 -9.38 0.93 -9.87
N ALA A 19 -8.57 1.95 -9.60
CA ALA A 19 -8.16 2.96 -10.58
C ALA A 19 -6.79 2.69 -11.25
N THR A 20 -6.23 1.49 -11.12
CA THR A 20 -5.05 1.09 -11.90
C THR A 20 -5.46 0.86 -13.35
N GLY A 21 -5.31 1.91 -14.17
CA GLY A 21 -5.67 1.93 -15.58
C GLY A 21 -5.04 0.77 -16.35
N ALA A 22 -5.88 -0.12 -16.87
CA ALA A 22 -5.46 -1.07 -17.88
C ALA A 22 -5.19 -0.31 -19.19
N ALA A 23 -3.94 0.04 -19.45
CA ALA A 23 -3.51 0.40 -20.79
C ALA A 23 -3.68 -0.85 -21.66
N ALA A 24 -4.73 -0.85 -22.48
CA ALA A 24 -4.97 -1.93 -23.44
C ALA A 24 -3.80 -1.93 -24.45
N ALA A 25 -2.92 -2.93 -24.33
CA ALA A 25 -1.88 -3.16 -25.31
C ALA A 25 -2.55 -3.59 -26.63
N GLN A 26 -2.60 -2.69 -27.61
CA GLN A 26 -2.91 -3.05 -28.99
C GLN A 26 -1.80 -3.99 -29.51
N PRO A 27 -2.13 -4.97 -30.37
CA PRO A 27 -1.12 -5.81 -31.00
C PRO A 27 -0.33 -4.95 -32.00
N ALA A 28 0.77 -4.37 -31.55
CA ALA A 28 1.72 -3.63 -32.37
C ALA A 28 3.06 -4.39 -32.40
N ASN A 29 3.63 -4.45 -33.61
CA ASN A 29 4.87 -5.11 -33.95
C ASN A 29 6.04 -4.63 -33.08
N GLY A 30 6.62 -5.55 -32.30
CA GLY A 30 7.90 -5.34 -31.61
C GLY A 30 7.88 -4.27 -30.51
N PRO A 31 8.86 -4.30 -29.58
CA PRO A 31 9.12 -3.16 -28.73
C PRO A 31 9.34 -1.92 -29.61
N PRO A 32 8.76 -0.77 -29.26
CA PRO A 32 9.07 0.49 -29.95
C PRO A 32 10.59 0.68 -30.02
N ASP A 33 11.12 1.02 -31.20
CA ASP A 33 12.56 1.27 -31.42
C ASP A 33 13.05 2.49 -30.60
N GLU A 34 12.10 3.32 -30.15
CA GLU A 34 12.33 4.57 -29.46
C GLU A 34 11.90 4.47 -27.99
N LEU A 35 12.75 4.94 -27.08
CA LEU A 35 12.42 5.01 -25.67
C LEU A 35 11.27 6.01 -25.47
N PRO A 36 10.29 5.72 -24.59
CA PRO A 36 9.25 6.68 -24.27
C PRO A 36 9.88 7.97 -23.73
N ASP A 37 9.24 9.10 -24.03
CA ASP A 37 9.63 10.40 -23.49
C ASP A 37 9.74 10.38 -21.96
N PRO A 38 10.60 11.23 -21.37
CA PRO A 38 10.69 11.39 -19.92
C PRO A 38 9.31 11.61 -19.31
N VAL A 39 9.04 10.90 -18.22
CA VAL A 39 7.81 11.04 -17.45
C VAL A 39 7.65 12.52 -17.03
N PRO A 40 6.49 13.14 -17.26
CA PRO A 40 6.28 14.53 -16.88
C PRO A 40 6.36 14.77 -15.38
N GLU A 41 6.83 15.95 -14.95
CA GLU A 41 7.02 16.28 -13.53
C GLU A 41 5.77 16.17 -12.67
N PHE A 42 4.58 16.42 -13.23
CA PHE A 42 3.33 16.29 -12.47
C PHE A 42 3.11 14.86 -11.94
N VAL A 43 3.63 13.85 -12.65
CA VAL A 43 3.51 12.44 -12.25
C VAL A 43 4.43 12.18 -11.05
N LEU A 44 5.64 12.74 -11.07
CA LEU A 44 6.59 12.61 -9.95
C LEU A 44 6.05 13.28 -8.69
N ASP A 45 5.44 14.46 -8.84
CA ASP A 45 4.78 15.17 -7.73
C ASP A 45 3.60 14.36 -7.15
N ALA A 46 2.73 13.85 -8.03
CA ALA A 46 1.60 13.01 -7.61
C ALA A 46 2.04 11.70 -6.93
N LEU A 47 3.11 11.05 -7.43
CA LEU A 47 3.69 9.87 -6.79
C LEU A 47 4.30 10.19 -5.42
N GLY A 48 4.87 11.39 -5.26
CA GLY A 48 5.34 11.89 -3.96
C GLY A 48 4.20 12.02 -2.94
N GLU A 49 3.10 12.67 -3.32
CA GLU A 49 1.93 12.85 -2.46
C GLU A 49 1.28 11.51 -2.08
N ILE A 50 1.15 10.59 -3.04
CA ILE A 50 0.63 9.24 -2.78
C ILE A 50 1.56 8.48 -1.82
N SER A 51 2.87 8.56 -1.99
CA SER A 51 3.84 7.88 -1.13
C SER A 51 3.78 8.40 0.31
N ASP A 52 3.64 9.71 0.50
CA ASP A 52 3.51 10.33 1.82
C ASP A 52 2.22 9.89 2.53
N PHE A 53 1.09 9.92 1.80
CA PHE A 53 -0.21 9.45 2.31
C PHE A 53 -0.16 7.98 2.73
N VAL A 54 0.39 7.11 1.87
CA VAL A 54 0.51 5.66 2.16
C VAL A 54 1.43 5.43 3.35
N GLY A 55 2.55 6.16 3.45
CA GLY A 55 3.45 6.11 4.60
C GLY A 55 2.75 6.43 5.92
N GLY A 56 1.98 7.52 5.98
CA GLY A 56 1.22 7.89 7.17
C GLY A 56 0.13 6.88 7.55
N LEU A 57 -0.52 6.26 6.55
CA LEU A 57 -1.51 5.20 6.78
C LEU A 57 -0.86 3.94 7.37
N LEU A 58 0.30 3.52 6.84
CA LEU A 58 1.05 2.35 7.30
C LEU A 58 1.52 2.50 8.74
N GLU A 59 1.97 3.69 9.13
CA GLU A 59 2.38 3.97 10.51
C GLU A 59 1.19 3.86 11.48
N SER A 60 0.05 4.44 11.09
CA SER A 60 -1.19 4.35 11.86
C SER A 60 -1.70 2.91 12.00
N LEU A 61 -1.63 2.13 10.91
CA LEU A 61 -2.02 0.72 10.93
C LEU A 61 -1.04 -0.13 11.75
N GLY A 62 0.26 0.16 11.66
CA GLY A 62 1.30 -0.49 12.45
C GLY A 62 1.09 -0.32 13.94
N GLU A 63 0.73 0.88 14.39
CA GLU A 63 0.36 1.16 15.79
C GLU A 63 -0.83 0.30 16.24
N VAL A 64 -1.91 0.26 15.44
CA VAL A 64 -3.09 -0.55 15.74
C VAL A 64 -2.77 -2.04 15.80
N VAL A 65 -2.01 -2.57 14.83
CA VAL A 65 -1.61 -3.98 14.77
C VAL A 65 -0.68 -4.33 15.94
N ARG A 66 0.22 -3.44 16.34
CA ARG A 66 1.12 -3.60 17.49
C ARG A 66 0.37 -3.57 18.83
N GLY A 67 -0.67 -2.75 18.93
CA GLY A 67 -1.59 -2.76 20.08
C GLY A 67 -2.40 -4.06 20.18
N LEU A 68 -2.76 -4.66 19.05
CA LEU A 68 -3.50 -5.94 18.98
C LEU A 68 -2.60 -7.17 19.07
N THR A 69 -1.33 -7.05 18.70
CA THR A 69 -0.34 -8.12 18.71
C THR A 69 0.84 -7.69 19.57
N PRO A 70 0.76 -7.86 20.90
CA PRO A 70 1.87 -7.56 21.80
C PRO A 70 3.03 -8.50 21.47
N GLY A 71 3.99 -8.02 20.69
CA GLY A 71 5.12 -8.80 20.22
C GLY A 71 6.43 -8.17 20.69
N GLY A 72 6.91 -8.58 21.87
CA GLY A 72 8.32 -8.47 22.24
C GLY A 72 8.63 -8.03 23.68
N ALA A 73 8.55 -8.94 24.65
CA ALA A 73 9.43 -8.96 25.83
C ALA A 73 9.68 -10.36 26.44
N ASP A 74 9.30 -11.45 25.78
CA ASP A 74 9.26 -12.78 26.40
C ASP A 74 9.61 -13.95 25.46
N ALA A 75 10.33 -13.67 24.36
CA ALA A 75 11.11 -14.69 23.64
C ALA A 75 12.44 -15.06 24.36
N GLU A 76 12.61 -14.72 25.64
CA GLU A 76 13.75 -15.07 26.50
C GLU A 76 13.43 -16.25 27.45
N LEU A 77 12.64 -17.24 27.02
CA LEU A 77 12.39 -18.46 27.81
C LEU A 77 12.69 -19.78 27.07
N ASN A 78 13.33 -19.72 25.90
CA ASN A 78 13.83 -20.93 25.24
C ASN A 78 15.35 -21.06 25.42
N GLY A 79 15.80 -21.35 26.65
CA GLY A 79 17.22 -21.49 26.91
C GLY A 79 17.65 -21.47 28.38
N ALA A 80 16.90 -22.07 29.30
CA ALA A 80 17.37 -22.28 30.67
C ALA A 80 17.23 -23.76 31.02
N GLY A 81 18.27 -24.54 30.71
CA GLY A 81 18.41 -25.87 31.25
C GLY A 81 18.63 -25.81 32.76
N LYS A 82 17.71 -26.42 33.52
CA LYS A 82 17.97 -27.32 34.65
C LYS A 82 16.79 -28.26 34.79
#